data_AF-A0A965CDY5-F1
#
_entry.id   AF-A0A965CDY5-F1
#
_cell.length_a   1.000
_cell.length_b   1.000
_cell.length_c   1.000
_cell.angle_alpha   90.00
_cell.angle_beta   90.00
_cell.angle_gamma   90.00
#
_symmetry.space_group_name_H-M   'P 1'
#
loop_
_entity.id
_entity.type
_entity.pdbx_description
1 polymer ?
#
loop_
_entity_poly.entity_id
_entity_poly.type
_entity_poly.pdbx_seq_one_letter_code
_entity_poly.pdbx_strand_id
1 'polypeptide(L)'
;MIDIMEAEEAVLSYLDKIACIDTDIDEFGEESEPSFPLRFITHENAVTCTATLYTRFNGAVVLRIDADVAETDDSASIRQWALDAPGQLPYVQIRYERDSGAGRARLTATHSLSVDHLSRFVLEQVVSSFDFIVPQWVTKAGQVEAVAEMNAQRQRQRIEDAARAGAEEDHSDDSEDPFGLDEDAPTTATTVHEAKGIDAVLSELAALIGLEPVKRLVRDLAHVQQVASLRERAGLRPLRPSPHLVFTGNPGTGKTTVARLIGRLYKEMGLLRRGHVVETGRQGLIGGYVGQTAIKTAEVLKSAEGGVLFIDEAYSLAVGHHLDYGKEAIETILAHMENHRGEIAVVVAGYPDKMKDFLAMNPGLASRFDHTLQFPDFSNEELVEVFELFASAHDYVVTPAARQHLAALVRRWPRSATFANAREVRKLFNDVVMLHSAAVVEGGMSLGTGLVEIHPCHFPEENGLVGAGSSRRFGYV
;
A
#
# COMPACT_ATOMS: atom_id res chain seq x y z
N MET A 1 -11.93 -34.39 -16.17
CA MET A 1 -12.78 -34.44 -14.98
C MET A 1 -12.26 -35.58 -14.15
N ILE A 2 -11.65 -35.25 -13.02
CA ILE A 2 -11.21 -36.23 -12.03
C ILE A 2 -12.47 -36.63 -11.24
N ASP A 3 -12.66 -37.92 -11.00
CA ASP A 3 -13.76 -38.40 -10.14
C ASP A 3 -13.48 -38.01 -8.67
N ILE A 4 -14.52 -37.79 -7.85
CA ILE A 4 -14.37 -37.48 -6.42
C ILE A 4 -13.55 -38.57 -5.72
N MET A 5 -13.72 -39.85 -6.10
CA MET A 5 -12.94 -40.95 -5.53
C MET A 5 -11.44 -40.90 -5.90
N GLU A 6 -11.11 -40.51 -7.14
CA GLU A 6 -9.70 -40.32 -7.55
C GLU A 6 -9.09 -39.06 -6.92
N ALA A 7 -9.90 -38.02 -6.71
CA ALA A 7 -9.50 -36.80 -6.03
C ALA A 7 -9.18 -37.04 -4.54
N GLU A 8 -9.96 -37.89 -3.87
CA GLU A 8 -9.76 -38.29 -2.48
C GLU A 8 -8.40 -38.97 -2.27
N GLU A 9 -8.08 -39.98 -3.07
CA GLU A 9 -6.81 -40.71 -2.98
C GLU A 9 -5.60 -39.78 -3.23
N ALA A 10 -5.72 -38.85 -4.17
CA ALA A 10 -4.68 -37.86 -4.45
C ALA A 10 -4.46 -36.89 -3.29
N VAL A 11 -5.53 -36.38 -2.67
CA VAL A 11 -5.47 -35.44 -1.53
C VAL A 11 -4.82 -36.12 -0.32
N LEU A 12 -5.26 -37.33 0.04
CA LEU A 12 -4.69 -38.09 1.15
C LEU A 12 -3.19 -38.37 0.94
N SER A 13 -2.80 -38.74 -0.29
CA SER A 13 -1.39 -38.94 -0.66
C SER A 13 -0.51 -37.70 -0.51
N TYR A 14 -1.08 -36.49 -0.57
CA TYR A 14 -0.34 -35.25 -0.30
C TYR A 14 -0.30 -34.91 1.19
N LEU A 15 -1.39 -35.13 1.92
CA LEU A 15 -1.50 -34.83 3.35
C LEU A 15 -0.58 -35.74 4.18
N ASP A 16 -0.52 -37.05 3.88
CA ASP A 16 0.38 -38.01 4.54
C ASP A 16 1.87 -37.66 4.37
N LYS A 17 2.22 -36.86 3.35
CA LYS A 17 3.60 -36.44 3.08
C LYS A 17 4.00 -35.16 3.82
N ILE A 18 3.07 -34.51 4.53
CA ILE A 18 3.33 -33.31 5.32
C ILE A 18 3.48 -33.72 6.79
N ALA A 19 4.72 -33.66 7.28
CA ALA A 19 5.12 -34.21 8.59
C ALA A 19 4.43 -33.58 9.83
N CYS A 20 3.58 -32.55 9.65
CA CYS A 20 2.91 -31.80 10.72
C CYS A 20 1.39 -32.02 10.75
N ILE A 21 0.88 -33.04 10.04
CA ILE A 21 -0.55 -33.37 9.95
C ILE A 21 -0.76 -34.77 10.54
N ASP A 22 -1.67 -34.88 11.50
CA ASP A 22 -2.24 -36.15 11.98
C ASP A 22 -3.60 -36.34 11.28
N THR A 23 -3.73 -37.43 10.53
CA THR A 23 -4.94 -37.80 9.78
C THR A 23 -5.64 -38.95 10.50
N ASP A 24 -6.80 -38.68 11.14
CA ASP A 24 -7.69 -39.73 11.63
C ASP A 24 -8.84 -39.89 10.63
N ILE A 25 -9.06 -41.11 10.13
CA ILE A 25 -10.07 -41.40 9.11
C ILE A 25 -11.31 -41.96 9.81
N ASP A 26 -12.41 -41.21 9.82
CA ASP A 26 -13.73 -41.73 10.13
C ASP A 26 -14.42 -42.18 8.82
N GLU A 27 -14.52 -43.49 8.58
CA GLU A 27 -15.25 -44.05 7.43
C GLU A 27 -16.77 -43.96 7.67
N PHE A 28 -17.55 -43.08 7.01
CA PHE A 28 -19.02 -43.28 6.94
C PHE A 28 -19.78 -42.58 5.77
N GLY A 29 -20.66 -43.37 5.13
CA GLY A 29 -22.01 -42.97 4.64
C GLY A 29 -22.23 -42.76 3.12
N GLU A 30 -22.97 -43.67 2.46
CA GLU A 30 -23.24 -43.74 0.99
C GLU A 30 -23.93 -42.51 0.32
N GLU A 31 -24.25 -41.41 1.02
CA GLU A 31 -25.02 -40.28 0.42
C GLU A 31 -24.54 -38.86 0.76
N SER A 32 -23.30 -38.64 1.21
CA SER A 32 -22.81 -37.28 1.55
C SER A 32 -21.40 -36.96 1.02
N GLU A 33 -21.16 -35.67 0.77
CA GLU A 33 -19.85 -35.08 0.41
C GLU A 33 -18.75 -35.65 1.34
N PRO A 34 -17.67 -36.27 0.82
CA PRO A 34 -16.64 -36.85 1.67
C PRO A 34 -15.96 -35.76 2.50
N SER A 35 -16.03 -35.91 3.83
CA SER A 35 -15.39 -35.03 4.81
C SER A 35 -14.43 -35.82 5.68
N PHE A 36 -13.21 -35.32 5.83
CA PHE A 36 -12.16 -35.94 6.61
C PHE A 36 -11.67 -34.95 7.68
N PRO A 37 -11.71 -35.32 8.97
CA PRO A 37 -11.13 -34.50 10.02
C PRO A 37 -9.61 -34.49 9.90
N LEU A 38 -9.01 -33.30 9.94
CA LEU A 38 -7.57 -33.10 9.83
C LEU A 38 -7.06 -32.39 11.07
N ARG A 39 -6.08 -32.96 11.75
CA ARG A 39 -5.43 -32.29 12.87
C ARG A 39 -4.06 -31.77 12.46
N PHE A 40 -3.89 -30.46 12.48
CA PHE A 40 -2.60 -29.83 12.20
C PHE A 40 -1.93 -29.49 13.52
N ILE A 41 -0.71 -29.99 13.71
CA ILE A 41 0.14 -29.57 14.83
C ILE A 41 1.03 -28.46 14.29
N THR A 42 0.68 -27.22 14.59
CA THR A 42 1.53 -26.09 14.24
C THR A 42 2.56 -25.81 15.34
N HIS A 43 3.57 -24.98 15.07
CA HIS A 43 4.76 -24.85 15.91
C HIS A 43 4.48 -24.38 17.36
N GLU A 44 3.31 -23.77 17.63
CA GLU A 44 2.95 -23.29 18.97
C GLU A 44 1.50 -23.62 19.41
N ASN A 45 0.60 -24.06 18.51
CA ASN A 45 -0.78 -24.42 18.86
C ASN A 45 -1.28 -25.62 18.02
N ALA A 46 -2.11 -26.49 18.60
CA ALA A 46 -2.80 -27.53 17.85
C ALA A 46 -4.11 -26.97 17.29
N VAL A 47 -4.24 -26.88 15.97
CA VAL A 47 -5.47 -26.42 15.31
C VAL A 47 -6.16 -27.63 14.69
N THR A 48 -7.45 -27.80 15.01
CA THR A 48 -8.26 -28.87 14.44
C THR A 48 -9.05 -28.29 13.27
N CYS A 49 -8.99 -28.97 12.13
CA CYS A 49 -9.65 -28.56 10.91
C CYS A 49 -10.50 -29.71 10.38
N THR A 50 -11.47 -29.39 9.54
CA THR A 50 -12.23 -30.38 8.77
C THR A 50 -12.05 -30.07 7.31
N ALA A 51 -11.63 -31.06 6.52
CA ALA A 51 -11.56 -30.90 5.08
C ALA A 51 -12.72 -31.65 4.41
N THR A 52 -13.31 -31.05 3.37
CA THR A 52 -14.50 -31.56 2.69
C THR A 52 -14.31 -31.44 1.19
N LEU A 53 -14.49 -32.54 0.46
CA LEU A 53 -14.46 -32.57 -1.00
C LEU A 53 -15.89 -32.50 -1.54
N TYR A 54 -16.12 -31.60 -2.49
CA TYR A 54 -17.42 -31.46 -3.14
C TYR A 54 -17.28 -31.03 -4.60
N THR A 55 -18.27 -31.38 -5.42
CA THR A 55 -18.30 -31.01 -6.84
C THR A 55 -19.17 -29.78 -7.04
N ARG A 56 -18.61 -28.75 -7.68
CA ARG A 56 -19.34 -27.53 -8.05
C ARG A 56 -20.27 -27.77 -9.24
N PHE A 57 -21.24 -26.88 -9.44
CA PHE A 57 -22.18 -26.92 -10.57
C PHE A 57 -21.53 -26.98 -11.97
N ASN A 58 -20.27 -26.56 -12.09
CA ASN A 58 -19.50 -26.62 -13.33
C ASN A 58 -18.68 -27.91 -13.50
N GLY A 59 -18.86 -28.91 -12.63
CA GLY A 59 -18.14 -30.19 -12.67
C GLY A 59 -16.73 -30.16 -12.09
N ALA A 60 -16.29 -29.05 -11.50
CA ALA A 60 -14.99 -28.96 -10.84
C ALA A 60 -15.05 -29.52 -9.41
N VAL A 61 -14.10 -30.40 -9.06
CA VAL A 61 -13.94 -30.93 -7.71
C VAL A 61 -13.13 -29.95 -6.87
N VAL A 62 -13.65 -29.59 -5.69
CA VAL A 62 -13.08 -28.58 -4.81
C VAL A 62 -12.87 -29.15 -3.41
N LEU A 63 -11.68 -28.90 -2.87
CA LEU A 63 -11.32 -29.16 -1.49
C LEU A 63 -11.61 -27.93 -0.65
N ARG A 64 -12.56 -28.01 0.27
CA ARG A 64 -12.79 -27.03 1.34
C ARG A 64 -12.02 -27.46 2.58
N ILE A 65 -11.36 -26.54 3.28
CA ILE A 65 -10.72 -26.79 4.58
C ILE A 65 -11.24 -25.74 5.55
N ASP A 66 -11.98 -26.17 6.55
CA ASP A 66 -12.56 -25.34 7.60
C ASP A 66 -11.75 -25.51 8.89
N ALA A 67 -11.15 -24.44 9.39
CA ALA A 67 -10.40 -24.42 10.64
C ALA A 67 -11.17 -23.65 11.72
N ASP A 68 -11.37 -24.27 12.88
CA ASP A 68 -11.93 -23.57 14.04
C ASP A 68 -10.83 -22.75 14.73
N VAL A 69 -10.93 -21.42 14.61
CA VAL A 69 -9.89 -20.48 15.01
C VAL A 69 -10.04 -20.07 16.48
N ALA A 70 -11.28 -19.81 16.92
CA ALA A 70 -11.56 -19.42 18.30
C ALA A 70 -13.05 -19.60 18.66
N GLU A 71 -13.31 -19.91 19.94
CA GLU A 71 -14.63 -19.84 20.57
C GLU A 71 -14.52 -18.94 21.82
N THR A 72 -15.32 -17.88 21.90
CA THR A 72 -15.27 -16.91 23.02
C THR A 72 -16.66 -16.46 23.45
N ASP A 73 -16.80 -16.08 24.72
CA ASP A 73 -18.01 -15.46 25.27
C ASP A 73 -18.09 -13.96 24.89
N ASP A 74 -16.97 -13.33 24.49
CA ASP A 74 -16.93 -11.92 24.03
C ASP A 74 -17.19 -11.80 22.53
N SER A 75 -18.47 -11.85 22.18
CA SER A 75 -18.95 -11.74 20.80
C SER A 75 -18.64 -10.41 20.10
N ALA A 76 -18.35 -9.33 20.83
CA ALA A 76 -18.10 -8.02 20.23
C ALA A 76 -16.65 -7.90 19.73
N SER A 77 -15.69 -8.31 20.54
CA SER A 77 -14.26 -8.25 20.19
C SER A 77 -13.92 -9.19 19.03
N ILE A 78 -14.53 -10.38 18.97
CA ILE A 78 -14.27 -11.33 17.89
C ILE A 78 -14.94 -10.93 16.58
N ARG A 79 -16.11 -10.28 16.64
CA ARG A 79 -16.76 -9.69 15.47
C ARG A 79 -15.96 -8.51 14.92
N GLN A 80 -15.45 -7.66 15.80
CA GLN A 80 -14.62 -6.52 15.42
C GLN A 80 -13.31 -7.00 14.81
N TRP A 81 -12.65 -8.01 15.40
CA TRP A 81 -11.49 -8.62 14.78
C TRP A 81 -11.81 -9.30 13.45
N ALA A 82 -12.94 -9.98 13.28
CA ALA A 82 -13.29 -10.57 11.98
C ALA A 82 -13.50 -9.52 10.88
N LEU A 83 -13.95 -8.31 11.24
CA LEU A 83 -14.07 -7.16 10.34
C LEU A 83 -12.69 -6.50 10.07
N ASP A 84 -11.83 -6.47 11.08
CA ASP A 84 -10.48 -5.90 11.03
C ASP A 84 -9.41 -6.92 10.61
N ALA A 85 -9.81 -8.18 10.40
CA ALA A 85 -8.93 -9.25 10.01
C ALA A 85 -8.48 -8.91 8.60
N PRO A 86 -7.18 -8.76 8.38
CA PRO A 86 -6.68 -8.30 7.11
C PRO A 86 -7.11 -9.31 6.03
N GLY A 87 -7.40 -8.82 4.82
CA GLY A 87 -7.51 -9.65 3.61
C GLY A 87 -6.16 -10.28 3.21
N GLN A 88 -5.39 -10.77 4.19
CA GLN A 88 -3.95 -11.02 4.12
C GLN A 88 -3.58 -12.36 3.52
N LEU A 89 -4.55 -13.19 3.14
CA LEU A 89 -4.28 -14.45 2.48
C LEU A 89 -5.28 -14.61 1.32
N PRO A 90 -4.81 -14.70 0.07
CA PRO A 90 -5.70 -14.95 -1.05
C PRO A 90 -6.42 -16.29 -0.79
N TYR A 91 -7.74 -16.31 -1.02
CA TYR A 91 -8.60 -17.50 -0.94
C TYR A 91 -9.03 -17.97 0.47
N VAL A 92 -8.82 -17.16 1.52
CA VAL A 92 -9.38 -17.41 2.87
C VAL A 92 -10.71 -16.66 3.06
N GLN A 93 -11.75 -17.37 3.48
CA GLN A 93 -12.99 -16.78 3.97
C GLN A 93 -13.07 -16.93 5.48
N ILE A 94 -13.18 -15.81 6.20
CA ILE A 94 -13.40 -15.81 7.64
C ILE A 94 -14.91 -15.73 7.88
N ARG A 95 -15.46 -16.67 8.64
CA ARG A 95 -16.87 -16.71 9.03
C ARG A 95 -17.01 -16.54 10.53
N TYR A 96 -17.93 -15.67 10.92
CA TYR A 96 -18.36 -15.47 12.30
C TYR A 96 -19.77 -16.03 12.48
N GLU A 97 -19.94 -16.93 13.45
CA GLU A 97 -21.23 -17.49 13.83
C GLU A 97 -21.47 -17.27 15.32
N ARG A 98 -22.67 -16.78 15.67
CA ARG A 98 -23.08 -16.56 17.06
C ARG A 98 -24.07 -17.64 17.45
N ASP A 99 -23.73 -18.44 18.45
CA ASP A 99 -24.69 -19.40 19.00
C ASP A 99 -25.77 -18.65 19.77
N SER A 100 -27.00 -18.81 19.30
CA SER A 100 -28.18 -18.11 19.82
C SER A 100 -28.60 -18.60 21.21
N GLY A 101 -28.14 -19.79 21.63
CA GLY A 101 -28.50 -20.40 22.92
C GLY A 101 -27.47 -20.22 24.05
N ALA A 102 -26.18 -20.15 23.72
CA ALA A 102 -25.08 -20.16 24.70
C ALA A 102 -24.36 -18.81 24.87
N GLY A 103 -24.65 -17.81 24.04
CA GLY A 103 -23.96 -16.50 24.07
C GLY A 103 -22.53 -16.52 23.55
N ARG A 104 -22.04 -17.68 23.11
CA ARG A 104 -20.72 -17.88 22.53
C ARG A 104 -20.68 -17.51 21.05
N ALA A 105 -19.54 -16.96 20.65
CA ALA A 105 -19.21 -16.67 19.27
C ALA A 105 -18.09 -17.59 18.80
N ARG A 106 -18.28 -18.19 17.63
CA ARG A 106 -17.30 -19.04 16.95
C ARG A 106 -16.78 -18.34 15.69
N LEU A 107 -15.49 -18.48 15.48
CA LEU A 107 -14.79 -17.98 14.31
C LEU A 107 -14.17 -19.15 13.55
N THR A 108 -14.55 -19.29 12.28
CA THR A 108 -14.07 -20.34 11.39
C THR A 108 -13.37 -19.72 10.18
N ALA A 109 -12.20 -20.23 9.83
CA ALA A 109 -11.46 -19.81 8.64
C ALA A 109 -11.51 -20.93 7.59
N THR A 110 -12.02 -20.60 6.40
CA THR A 110 -12.27 -21.54 5.31
C THR A 110 -11.35 -21.27 4.13
N HIS A 111 -10.61 -22.29 3.69
CA HIS A 111 -9.92 -22.32 2.39
C HIS A 111 -10.71 -23.14 1.38
N SER A 112 -10.71 -22.73 0.11
CA SER A 112 -11.33 -23.48 -0.98
C SER A 112 -10.40 -23.59 -2.18
N LEU A 113 -9.99 -24.80 -2.52
CA LEU A 113 -8.96 -25.09 -3.53
C LEU A 113 -9.51 -26.02 -4.61
N SER A 114 -9.24 -25.71 -5.88
CA SER A 114 -9.53 -26.62 -6.99
C SER A 114 -8.56 -27.79 -6.96
N VAL A 115 -9.06 -29.03 -7.00
CA VAL A 115 -8.21 -30.23 -6.94
C VAL A 115 -7.24 -30.29 -8.13
N ASP A 116 -7.66 -29.82 -9.30
CA ASP A 116 -6.83 -29.76 -10.52
C ASP A 116 -5.51 -28.96 -10.36
N HIS A 117 -5.44 -28.06 -9.38
CA HIS A 117 -4.27 -27.22 -9.11
C HIS A 117 -3.63 -27.53 -7.74
N LEU A 118 -4.06 -28.61 -7.08
CA LEU A 118 -3.55 -28.97 -5.77
C LEU A 118 -2.12 -29.50 -5.88
N SER A 119 -1.25 -28.98 -5.02
CA SER A 119 0.12 -29.49 -4.86
C SER A 119 0.53 -29.42 -3.40
N ARG A 120 1.56 -30.19 -3.04
CA ARG A 120 2.17 -30.14 -1.70
C ARG A 120 2.51 -28.70 -1.27
N PHE A 121 3.08 -27.90 -2.16
CA PHE A 121 3.44 -26.51 -1.89
C PHE A 121 2.20 -25.66 -1.54
N VAL A 122 1.10 -25.83 -2.26
CA VAL A 122 -0.15 -25.10 -2.01
C VAL A 122 -0.75 -25.49 -0.65
N LEU A 123 -0.72 -26.76 -0.29
CA LEU A 123 -1.18 -27.23 1.02
C LEU A 123 -0.29 -26.72 2.17
N GLU A 124 1.04 -26.71 2.00
CA GLU A 124 1.96 -26.13 2.99
C GLU A 124 1.72 -24.63 3.20
N GLN A 125 1.40 -23.88 2.15
CA GLN A 125 0.99 -22.47 2.25
C GLN A 125 -0.31 -22.31 3.03
N VAL A 126 -1.31 -23.18 2.81
CA VAL A 126 -2.57 -23.15 3.58
C VAL A 126 -2.33 -23.43 5.06
N VAL A 127 -1.51 -24.43 5.40
CA VAL A 127 -1.18 -24.75 6.79
C VAL A 127 -0.43 -23.59 7.46
N SER A 128 0.58 -23.03 6.79
CA SER A 128 1.32 -21.86 7.28
C SER A 128 0.45 -20.61 7.43
N SER A 129 -0.67 -20.54 6.72
CA SER A 129 -1.60 -19.42 6.81
C SER A 129 -2.36 -19.41 8.14
N PHE A 130 -2.68 -20.59 8.68
CA PHE A 130 -3.32 -20.72 9.99
C PHE A 130 -2.38 -20.36 11.15
N ASP A 131 -1.08 -20.65 10.98
CA ASP A 131 -0.02 -20.22 11.91
C ASP A 131 0.08 -18.71 12.07
N PHE A 132 -0.33 -17.97 11.06
CA PHE A 132 -0.33 -16.51 11.11
C PHE A 132 -1.62 -15.96 11.75
N ILE A 133 -2.76 -16.59 11.47
CA ILE A 133 -4.07 -16.12 11.92
C ILE A 133 -4.25 -16.32 13.43
N VAL A 134 -3.90 -17.50 13.96
CA VAL A 134 -4.20 -17.90 15.36
C VAL A 134 -3.43 -17.04 16.39
N PRO A 135 -2.11 -16.83 16.28
CA PRO A 135 -1.36 -16.02 17.26
C PRO A 135 -1.70 -14.53 17.21
N GLN A 136 -2.10 -14.01 16.05
CA GLN A 136 -2.48 -12.60 15.90
C GLN A 136 -3.76 -12.26 16.66
N TRP A 137 -4.78 -13.13 16.62
CA TRP A 137 -6.00 -12.93 17.41
C TRP A 137 -5.70 -12.90 18.92
N VAL A 138 -4.94 -13.88 19.42
CA VAL A 138 -4.57 -13.99 20.84
C VAL A 138 -3.79 -12.74 21.31
N THR A 139 -2.88 -12.24 20.48
CA THR A 139 -2.08 -11.04 20.79
C THR A 139 -2.94 -9.76 20.75
N LYS A 140 -3.88 -9.65 19.79
CA LYS A 140 -4.73 -8.46 19.63
C LYS A 140 -5.77 -8.36 20.75
N ALA A 141 -6.31 -9.47 21.24
CA ALA A 141 -7.23 -9.47 22.38
C ALA A 141 -6.61 -8.82 23.63
N GLY A 142 -5.34 -9.12 23.94
CA GLY A 142 -4.59 -8.50 25.04
C GLY A 142 -4.17 -7.04 24.79
N GLN A 143 -4.01 -6.62 23.52
CA GLN A 143 -3.68 -5.23 23.17
C GLN A 143 -4.90 -4.30 23.11
N VAL A 144 -6.08 -4.83 22.80
CA VAL A 144 -7.33 -4.06 22.73
C VAL A 144 -7.75 -3.55 24.11
N GLU A 145 -7.58 -4.36 25.17
CA GLU A 145 -7.86 -3.92 26.55
C GLU A 145 -6.92 -2.78 26.99
N ALA A 146 -5.62 -2.88 26.70
CA ALA A 146 -4.63 -1.89 27.10
C ALA A 146 -4.74 -0.56 26.33
N VAL A 147 -5.07 -0.62 25.03
CA VAL A 147 -5.25 0.58 24.18
C VAL A 147 -6.57 1.27 24.48
N ALA A 148 -7.63 0.53 24.81
CA ALA A 148 -8.92 1.09 25.23
C ALA A 148 -8.82 1.85 26.56
N GLU A 149 -8.10 1.32 27.56
CA GLU A 149 -7.87 2.01 28.83
C GLU A 149 -7.01 3.28 28.68
N MET A 150 -5.94 3.20 27.87
CA MET A 150 -5.04 4.33 27.64
C MET A 150 -5.71 5.48 26.87
N ASN A 151 -6.55 5.16 25.90
CA ASN A 151 -7.32 6.16 25.15
C ASN A 151 -8.46 6.75 26.01
N ALA A 152 -9.13 5.94 26.82
CA ALA A 152 -10.14 6.42 27.77
C ALA A 152 -9.54 7.37 28.84
N GLN A 153 -8.30 7.12 29.31
CA GLN A 153 -7.61 8.02 30.24
C GLN A 153 -7.20 9.34 29.58
N ARG A 154 -6.61 9.31 28.38
CA ARG A 154 -6.23 10.52 27.65
C ARG A 154 -7.42 11.41 27.30
N GLN A 155 -8.57 10.80 27.01
CA GLN A 155 -9.78 11.52 26.68
C GLN A 155 -10.44 12.14 27.93
N ARG A 156 -10.39 11.46 29.10
CA ARG A 156 -10.80 12.04 30.39
C ARG A 156 -9.93 13.23 30.78
N GLN A 157 -8.61 13.14 30.57
CA GLN A 157 -7.68 14.23 30.88
C GLN A 157 -7.90 15.45 29.99
N ARG A 158 -8.12 15.26 28.69
CA ARG A 158 -8.46 16.35 27.75
C ARG A 158 -9.79 17.03 28.07
N ILE A 159 -10.79 16.27 28.55
CA ILE A 159 -12.09 16.81 28.95
C ILE A 159 -11.98 17.57 30.28
N GLU A 160 -11.16 17.09 31.23
CA GLU A 160 -10.87 17.79 32.50
C GLU A 160 -10.06 19.08 32.30
N ASP A 161 -9.12 19.08 31.36
CA ASP A 161 -8.32 20.26 31.00
C ASP A 161 -9.15 21.31 30.23
N ALA A 162 -10.03 20.86 29.33
CA ALA A 162 -10.99 21.74 28.64
C ALA A 162 -12.06 22.31 29.60
N ALA A 163 -12.46 21.57 30.63
CA ALA A 163 -13.38 22.06 31.66
C ALA A 163 -12.74 23.06 32.63
N ARG A 164 -11.41 23.02 32.80
CA ARG A 164 -10.66 23.98 33.65
C ARG A 164 -10.34 25.31 32.96
N ALA A 165 -10.30 25.34 31.63
CA ALA A 165 -9.91 26.52 30.85
C ALA A 165 -11.08 27.48 30.52
N GLY A 166 -12.24 27.34 31.15
CA GLY A 166 -13.37 28.26 30.98
C GLY A 166 -13.25 29.53 31.84
N ALA A 167 -12.35 30.45 31.49
CA ALA A 167 -12.45 31.88 31.82
C ALA A 167 -11.39 32.70 31.05
N GLU A 168 -11.84 33.86 30.56
CA GLU A 168 -11.10 35.00 29.99
C GLU A 168 -10.91 35.03 28.46
N GLU A 169 -11.73 35.89 27.84
CA GLU A 169 -11.45 36.56 26.58
C GLU A 169 -10.25 37.50 26.77
N ASP A 170 -9.29 37.50 25.83
CA ASP A 170 -8.78 38.77 25.30
C ASP A 170 -8.17 38.60 23.91
N HIS A 171 -8.46 39.57 23.05
CA HIS A 171 -7.95 39.70 21.70
C HIS A 171 -6.52 40.25 21.71
N SER A 172 -5.61 39.63 20.96
CA SER A 172 -4.65 40.38 20.15
C SER A 172 -4.11 39.55 19.00
N ASP A 173 -4.30 40.14 17.83
CA ASP A 173 -3.77 39.86 16.49
C ASP A 173 -2.28 39.54 16.47
N ASP A 174 -1.90 38.44 15.81
CA ASP A 174 -0.72 38.39 14.95
C ASP A 174 -0.93 37.28 13.91
N SER A 175 -0.93 37.71 12.66
CA SER A 175 -1.18 36.94 11.45
C SER A 175 -0.06 35.94 11.17
N GLU A 176 -0.37 34.65 11.22
CA GLU A 176 0.34 33.60 10.48
C GLU A 176 -0.67 32.77 9.67
N ASP A 177 -0.37 32.65 8.38
CA ASP A 177 -1.13 31.93 7.35
C ASP A 177 -1.23 30.43 7.70
N PRO A 178 -2.43 29.85 7.93
CA PRO A 178 -2.57 28.50 8.46
C PRO A 178 -2.51 27.39 7.40
N PHE A 179 -2.19 27.69 6.13
CA PHE A 179 -2.23 26.71 5.04
C PHE A 179 -0.88 26.37 4.40
N GLY A 180 0.23 26.56 5.12
CA GLY A 180 1.54 26.02 4.74
C GLY A 180 1.63 24.51 4.96
N LEU A 181 0.96 23.71 4.13
CA LEU A 181 1.07 22.25 4.14
C LEU A 181 2.02 21.77 3.05
N ASP A 182 3.10 21.13 3.49
CA ASP A 182 4.10 20.45 2.68
C ASP A 182 3.48 19.54 1.60
N GLU A 183 4.06 19.63 0.40
CA GLU A 183 3.73 18.77 -0.74
C GLU A 183 4.19 17.34 -0.47
N ASP A 184 3.34 16.47 0.08
CA ASP A 184 3.42 15.02 -0.17
C ASP A 184 2.19 14.24 0.36
N ALA A 185 1.88 13.10 -0.28
CA ALA A 185 0.89 12.08 0.15
C ALA A 185 0.99 11.76 1.65
N PRO A 186 -0.13 11.54 2.39
CA PRO A 186 -0.04 11.05 3.75
C PRO A 186 0.68 9.71 3.73
N THR A 187 1.88 9.71 4.30
CA THR A 187 2.59 8.49 4.63
C THR A 187 1.99 7.97 5.93
N THR A 188 1.65 6.69 5.94
CA THR A 188 1.15 5.94 7.08
C THR A 188 1.99 6.20 8.33
N ALA A 189 1.42 6.90 9.31
CA ALA A 189 1.79 6.77 10.71
C ALA A 189 0.82 5.78 11.37
N THR A 190 0.78 4.56 10.87
CA THR A 190 0.16 3.44 11.59
C THR A 190 1.30 2.75 12.33
N THR A 191 1.17 2.55 13.64
CA THR A 191 2.15 1.85 14.46
C THR A 191 2.34 0.42 13.95
N VAL A 192 3.32 0.23 13.06
CA VAL A 192 3.79 -1.09 12.61
C VAL A 192 4.70 -1.62 13.73
N HIS A 193 4.40 -2.80 14.25
CA HIS A 193 5.37 -3.58 15.03
C HIS A 193 6.69 -3.64 14.23
N GLU A 194 7.82 -3.38 14.89
CA GLU A 194 9.14 -3.14 14.29
C GLU A 194 9.64 -4.30 13.40
N ALA A 195 9.16 -4.39 12.16
CA ALA A 195 9.95 -5.03 11.10
C ALA A 195 11.19 -4.14 10.88
N LYS A 196 12.39 -4.70 11.02
CA LYS A 196 13.65 -4.02 10.70
C LYS A 196 14.20 -4.62 9.41
N GLY A 197 14.77 -3.76 8.56
CA GLY A 197 15.44 -4.19 7.34
C GLY A 197 14.53 -4.29 6.11
N ILE A 198 14.91 -5.16 5.18
CA ILE A 198 14.26 -5.33 3.87
C ILE A 198 12.76 -5.65 4.00
N ASP A 199 12.38 -6.49 4.98
CA ASP A 199 11.00 -6.97 5.14
C ASP A 199 10.01 -5.83 5.45
N ALA A 200 10.44 -4.80 6.18
CA ALA A 200 9.62 -3.62 6.45
C ALA A 200 9.30 -2.84 5.17
N VAL A 201 10.32 -2.66 4.31
CA VAL A 201 10.19 -1.96 3.04
C VAL A 201 9.32 -2.76 2.07
N LEU A 202 9.45 -4.10 2.09
CA LEU A 202 8.59 -5.00 1.31
C LEU A 202 7.13 -4.96 1.77
N SER A 203 6.89 -4.91 3.08
CA SER A 203 5.55 -4.77 3.64
C SER A 203 4.90 -3.44 3.27
N GLU A 204 5.66 -2.34 3.34
CA GLU A 204 5.17 -1.01 2.95
C GLU A 204 4.87 -0.95 1.44
N LEU A 205 5.72 -1.56 0.62
CA LEU A 205 5.48 -1.71 -0.82
C LEU A 205 4.24 -2.59 -1.10
N ALA A 206 4.03 -3.66 -0.33
CA ALA A 206 2.86 -4.53 -0.47
C ALA A 206 1.56 -3.77 -0.16
N ALA A 207 1.59 -2.85 0.81
CA ALA A 207 0.47 -2.00 1.20
C ALA A 207 0.14 -0.90 0.20
N LEU A 208 1.04 -0.56 -0.75
CA LEU A 208 0.69 0.37 -1.82
C LEU A 208 -0.34 -0.25 -2.77
N ILE A 209 -1.38 0.56 -3.03
CA ILE A 209 -2.48 0.27 -3.95
C ILE A 209 -1.93 0.25 -5.38
N GLY A 210 -2.29 -0.77 -6.15
CA GLY A 210 -1.73 -1.00 -7.48
C GLY A 210 -0.23 -1.32 -7.44
N LEU A 211 0.48 -1.03 -8.54
CA LEU A 211 1.95 -1.12 -8.64
C LEU A 211 2.56 -2.54 -8.69
N GLU A 212 1.83 -3.53 -9.19
CA GLU A 212 2.40 -4.86 -9.47
C GLU A 212 3.72 -4.85 -10.27
N PRO A 213 3.93 -3.97 -11.29
CA PRO A 213 5.23 -3.85 -11.95
C PRO A 213 6.38 -3.49 -11.00
N VAL A 214 6.13 -2.63 -10.01
CA VAL A 214 7.14 -2.23 -9.01
C VAL A 214 7.42 -3.39 -8.07
N LYS A 215 6.38 -4.10 -7.61
CA LYS A 215 6.50 -5.29 -6.75
C LYS A 215 7.36 -6.38 -7.41
N ARG A 216 7.18 -6.60 -8.73
CA ARG A 216 8.02 -7.51 -9.51
C ARG A 216 9.48 -7.05 -9.58
N LEU A 217 9.74 -5.79 -9.92
CA LEU A 217 11.12 -5.28 -9.97
C LEU A 217 11.84 -5.45 -8.63
N VAL A 218 11.16 -5.16 -7.53
CA VAL A 218 11.73 -5.30 -6.19
C VAL A 218 12.08 -6.76 -5.87
N ARG A 219 11.22 -7.71 -6.27
CA ARG A 219 11.50 -9.15 -6.15
C ARG A 219 12.71 -9.56 -6.99
N ASP A 220 12.81 -9.08 -8.22
CA ASP A 220 13.94 -9.38 -9.11
C ASP A 220 15.26 -8.83 -8.56
N LEU A 221 15.25 -7.60 -8.05
CA LEU A 221 16.39 -6.98 -7.39
C LEU A 221 16.82 -7.78 -6.15
N ALA A 222 15.86 -8.25 -5.34
CA ALA A 222 16.14 -9.08 -4.18
C ALA A 222 16.84 -10.40 -4.57
N HIS A 223 16.39 -11.06 -5.64
CA HIS A 223 17.05 -12.27 -6.16
C HIS A 223 18.49 -11.98 -6.61
N VAL A 224 18.71 -10.88 -7.34
CA VAL A 224 20.06 -10.49 -7.78
C VAL A 224 20.98 -10.26 -6.58
N GLN A 225 20.49 -9.64 -5.52
CA GLN A 225 21.26 -9.38 -4.31
C GLN A 225 21.57 -10.66 -3.51
N GLN A 226 20.64 -11.61 -3.45
CA GLN A 226 20.89 -12.91 -2.84
C GLN A 226 22.03 -13.64 -3.57
N VAL A 227 21.99 -13.66 -4.91
CA VAL A 227 23.05 -14.26 -5.73
C VAL A 227 24.37 -13.50 -5.58
N ALA A 228 24.35 -12.16 -5.54
CA ALA A 228 25.54 -11.34 -5.31
C ALA A 228 26.21 -11.69 -3.98
N SER A 229 25.43 -11.85 -2.91
CA SER A 229 25.91 -12.23 -1.58
C SER A 229 26.54 -13.63 -1.58
N LEU A 230 25.93 -14.60 -2.28
CA LEU A 230 26.51 -15.94 -2.43
C LEU A 230 27.84 -15.92 -3.19
N ARG A 231 27.94 -15.10 -4.25
CA ARG A 231 29.18 -14.92 -5.02
C ARG A 231 30.28 -14.33 -4.17
N GLU A 232 29.99 -13.29 -3.39
CA GLU A 232 30.97 -12.68 -2.48
C GLU A 232 31.48 -13.68 -1.44
N ARG A 233 30.58 -14.49 -0.82
CA ARG A 233 30.97 -15.56 0.11
C ARG A 233 31.84 -16.64 -0.54
N ALA A 234 31.66 -16.88 -1.82
CA ALA A 234 32.49 -17.80 -2.61
C ALA A 234 33.78 -17.15 -3.16
N GLY A 235 34.08 -15.89 -2.81
CA GLY A 235 35.23 -15.14 -3.34
C GLY A 235 35.10 -14.75 -4.82
N LEU A 236 33.89 -14.85 -5.38
CA LEU A 236 33.58 -14.47 -6.75
C LEU A 236 33.10 -13.02 -6.81
N ARG A 237 33.42 -12.33 -7.90
CA ARG A 237 32.93 -10.96 -8.12
C ARG A 237 31.41 -10.99 -8.34
N PRO A 238 30.60 -10.27 -7.53
CA PRO A 238 29.17 -10.15 -7.76
C PRO A 238 28.90 -9.29 -9.00
N LEU A 239 27.82 -9.59 -9.73
CA LEU A 239 27.25 -8.61 -10.65
C LEU A 239 26.43 -7.61 -9.83
N ARG A 240 26.63 -6.32 -10.09
CA ARG A 240 25.80 -5.25 -9.54
C ARG A 240 24.93 -4.70 -10.67
N PRO A 241 23.59 -4.84 -10.58
CA PRO A 241 22.70 -4.28 -11.60
C PRO A 241 22.80 -2.75 -11.61
N SER A 242 22.43 -2.13 -12.74
CA SER A 242 22.31 -0.69 -12.81
C SER A 242 21.26 -0.21 -11.79
N PRO A 243 21.59 0.74 -10.91
CA PRO A 243 20.61 1.25 -9.94
C PRO A 243 19.68 2.31 -10.56
N HIS A 244 19.86 2.68 -11.82
CA HIS A 244 19.15 3.77 -12.48
C HIS A 244 17.81 3.31 -13.05
N LEU A 245 16.76 4.11 -12.88
CA LEU A 245 15.39 3.73 -13.27
C LEU A 245 14.68 4.85 -14.05
N VAL A 246 13.74 4.46 -14.90
CA VAL A 246 12.83 5.39 -15.59
C VAL A 246 11.43 5.17 -15.07
N PHE A 247 10.79 6.20 -14.53
CA PHE A 247 9.40 6.14 -14.08
C PHE A 247 8.50 6.81 -15.13
N THR A 248 7.54 6.06 -15.68
CA THR A 248 6.58 6.60 -16.64
C THR A 248 5.17 6.52 -16.09
N GLY A 249 4.41 7.61 -16.16
CA GLY A 249 3.01 7.62 -15.76
C GLY A 249 2.48 9.02 -15.45
N ASN A 250 1.16 9.14 -15.36
CA ASN A 250 0.49 10.42 -15.11
C ASN A 250 0.75 10.97 -13.71
N PRO A 251 0.50 12.26 -13.45
CA PRO A 251 0.62 12.84 -12.11
C PRO A 251 -0.23 12.08 -11.09
N GLY A 252 0.23 12.02 -9.84
CA GLY A 252 -0.52 11.41 -8.75
C GLY A 252 -0.61 9.88 -8.79
N THR A 253 0.22 9.19 -9.57
CA THR A 253 0.30 7.71 -9.60
C THR A 253 1.31 7.11 -8.61
N GLY A 254 1.91 7.92 -7.72
CA GLY A 254 2.81 7.43 -6.66
C GLY A 254 4.29 7.35 -7.02
N LYS A 255 4.73 7.94 -8.14
CA LYS A 255 6.16 7.95 -8.58
C LYS A 255 7.14 8.40 -7.48
N THR A 256 6.90 9.55 -6.86
CA THR A 256 7.77 10.10 -5.80
C THR A 256 7.80 9.19 -4.57
N THR A 257 6.63 8.71 -4.14
CA THR A 257 6.51 7.76 -3.01
C THR A 257 7.32 6.49 -3.27
N VAL A 258 7.23 5.94 -4.47
CA VAL A 258 8.00 4.75 -4.86
C VAL A 258 9.50 5.05 -4.96
N ALA A 259 9.91 6.25 -5.36
CA ALA A 259 11.33 6.63 -5.35
C ALA A 259 11.91 6.61 -3.92
N ARG A 260 11.15 7.12 -2.93
CA ARG A 260 11.53 7.05 -1.50
C ARG A 260 11.63 5.61 -1.00
N LEU A 261 10.71 4.74 -1.41
CA LEU A 261 10.77 3.30 -1.09
C LEU A 261 11.99 2.61 -1.70
N ILE A 262 12.28 2.88 -2.98
CA ILE A 262 13.45 2.32 -3.66
C ILE A 262 14.75 2.79 -3.00
N GLY A 263 14.85 4.06 -2.59
CA GLY A 263 16.02 4.55 -1.85
C GLY A 263 16.28 3.76 -0.57
N ARG A 264 15.24 3.54 0.24
CA ARG A 264 15.31 2.70 1.44
C ARG A 264 15.66 1.26 1.10
N LEU A 265 15.02 0.67 0.10
CA LEU A 265 15.29 -0.70 -0.35
C LEU A 265 16.76 -0.88 -0.76
N TYR A 266 17.29 0.02 -1.58
CA TYR A 266 18.69 -0.02 -2.03
C TYR A 266 19.68 0.11 -0.87
N LYS A 267 19.34 0.87 0.17
CA LYS A 267 20.15 0.93 1.39
C LYS A 267 20.14 -0.39 2.14
N GLU A 268 18.96 -0.96 2.38
CA GLU A 268 18.83 -2.24 3.10
C GLU A 268 19.47 -3.41 2.33
N MET A 269 19.51 -3.33 1.00
CA MET A 269 20.22 -4.26 0.14
C MET A 269 21.74 -4.01 0.06
N GLY A 270 22.26 -2.92 0.63
CA GLY A 270 23.67 -2.56 0.53
C GLY A 270 24.12 -2.10 -0.86
N LEU A 271 23.18 -1.71 -1.72
CA LEU A 271 23.45 -1.07 -3.02
C LEU A 271 23.78 0.42 -2.85
N LEU A 272 23.22 1.07 -1.83
CA LEU A 272 23.47 2.46 -1.49
C LEU A 272 23.83 2.60 0.00
N ARG A 273 24.58 3.65 0.35
CA ARG A 273 25.06 3.85 1.72
C ARG A 273 24.01 4.45 2.66
N ARG A 274 23.12 5.32 2.16
CA ARG A 274 22.17 6.12 2.95
C ARG A 274 20.73 5.91 2.53
N GLY A 275 20.44 5.84 1.23
CA GLY A 275 19.09 5.64 0.70
C GLY A 275 18.17 6.85 0.79
N HIS A 276 18.69 8.04 1.09
CA HIS A 276 17.91 9.29 1.04
C HIS A 276 17.57 9.64 -0.42
N VAL A 277 16.50 10.41 -0.62
CA VAL A 277 16.09 10.89 -1.95
C VAL A 277 16.26 12.39 -2.02
N VAL A 278 16.93 12.86 -3.07
CA VAL A 278 17.00 14.27 -3.45
C VAL A 278 16.10 14.45 -4.66
N GLU A 279 15.08 15.28 -4.52
CA GLU A 279 14.12 15.57 -5.58
C GLU A 279 14.47 16.88 -6.28
N THR A 280 14.39 16.87 -7.61
CA THR A 280 14.64 18.05 -8.42
C THR A 280 13.82 17.99 -9.71
N GLY A 281 13.67 19.14 -10.36
CA GLY A 281 13.22 19.25 -11.74
C GLY A 281 14.19 20.09 -12.57
N ARG A 282 13.72 20.55 -13.73
CA ARG A 282 14.51 21.44 -14.61
C ARG A 282 15.09 22.66 -13.90
N GLN A 283 14.30 23.31 -13.06
CA GLN A 283 14.71 24.53 -12.37
C GLN A 283 15.84 24.31 -11.35
N GLY A 284 15.89 23.12 -10.73
CA GLY A 284 16.95 22.75 -9.79
C GLY A 284 18.28 22.42 -10.47
N LEU A 285 18.25 22.03 -11.75
CA LEU A 285 19.45 21.62 -12.50
C LEU A 285 20.03 22.75 -13.36
N ILE A 286 19.18 23.60 -13.95
CA ILE A 286 19.61 24.65 -14.88
C ILE A 286 20.06 25.91 -14.12
N GLY A 287 21.23 26.43 -14.50
CA GLY A 287 21.78 27.69 -13.98
C GLY A 287 21.15 28.93 -14.63
N GLY A 288 21.24 30.08 -13.95
CA GLY A 288 20.70 31.35 -14.47
C GLY A 288 21.57 31.99 -15.56
N TYR A 289 22.84 31.59 -15.65
CA TYR A 289 23.84 32.15 -16.56
C TYR A 289 24.63 31.03 -17.27
N VAL A 290 25.21 31.36 -18.43
CA VAL A 290 26.06 30.45 -19.22
C VAL A 290 27.19 29.88 -18.37
N GLY A 291 27.40 28.56 -18.45
CA GLY A 291 28.47 27.85 -17.73
C GLY A 291 28.18 27.54 -16.26
N GLN A 292 27.02 27.93 -15.73
CA GLN A 292 26.62 27.57 -14.36
C GLN A 292 25.83 26.26 -14.28
N THR A 293 25.28 25.77 -15.39
CA THR A 293 24.40 24.59 -15.39
C THR A 293 25.17 23.33 -15.01
N ALA A 294 26.37 23.11 -15.54
CA ALA A 294 27.21 21.98 -15.12
C ALA A 294 27.53 22.03 -13.63
N ILE A 295 27.87 23.21 -13.09
CA ILE A 295 28.20 23.39 -11.66
C ILE A 295 27.00 23.06 -10.79
N LYS A 296 25.84 23.66 -11.08
CA LYS A 296 24.60 23.46 -10.32
C LYS A 296 24.14 22.00 -10.39
N THR A 297 24.20 21.39 -11.57
CA THR A 297 23.87 19.97 -11.75
C THR A 297 24.80 19.07 -10.94
N ALA A 298 26.11 19.35 -10.94
CA ALA A 298 27.10 18.59 -10.17
C ALA A 298 26.89 18.72 -8.66
N GLU A 299 26.50 19.90 -8.16
CA GLU A 299 26.17 20.11 -6.74
C GLU A 299 24.97 19.29 -6.30
N VAL A 300 23.91 19.27 -7.12
CA VAL A 300 22.72 18.44 -6.86
C VAL A 300 23.06 16.96 -6.89
N LEU A 301 23.84 16.50 -7.88
CA LEU A 301 24.31 15.11 -7.95
C LEU A 301 25.11 14.72 -6.70
N LYS A 302 26.03 15.58 -6.28
CA LYS A 302 26.84 15.37 -5.08
C LYS A 302 25.98 15.25 -3.81
N SER A 303 24.91 16.04 -3.71
CA SER A 303 23.98 15.94 -2.58
C SER A 303 23.23 14.59 -2.54
N ALA A 304 23.06 13.95 -3.70
CA ALA A 304 22.39 12.67 -3.85
C ALA A 304 23.32 11.46 -3.70
N GLU A 305 24.63 11.65 -3.55
CA GLU A 305 25.60 10.57 -3.32
C GLU A 305 25.28 9.77 -2.06
N GLY A 306 25.29 8.44 -2.20
CA GLY A 306 24.83 7.48 -1.20
C GLY A 306 23.31 7.28 -1.19
N GLY A 307 22.57 7.97 -2.06
CA GLY A 307 21.11 7.98 -2.14
C GLY A 307 20.60 7.95 -3.59
N VAL A 308 19.40 8.49 -3.78
CA VAL A 308 18.68 8.54 -5.05
C VAL A 308 18.52 10.00 -5.47
N LEU A 309 18.91 10.33 -6.70
CA LEU A 309 18.49 11.57 -7.36
C LEU A 309 17.20 11.30 -8.15
N PHE A 310 16.10 11.92 -7.76
CA PHE A 310 14.83 11.86 -8.46
C PHE A 310 14.63 13.14 -9.29
N ILE A 311 14.55 12.99 -10.61
CA ILE A 311 14.36 14.09 -11.56
C ILE A 311 12.93 14.00 -12.13
N ASP A 312 12.03 14.82 -11.64
CA ASP A 312 10.67 14.90 -12.19
C ASP A 312 10.63 15.69 -13.49
N GLU A 313 9.73 15.26 -14.37
CA GLU A 313 9.58 15.75 -15.74
C GLU A 313 10.91 15.91 -16.49
N ALA A 314 11.78 14.88 -16.44
CA ALA A 314 13.14 14.94 -16.97
C ALA A 314 13.20 15.30 -18.48
N TYR A 315 12.17 14.93 -19.24
CA TYR A 315 11.98 15.32 -20.64
C TYR A 315 12.00 16.85 -20.85
N SER A 316 11.69 17.63 -19.81
CA SER A 316 11.75 19.09 -19.88
C SER A 316 13.17 19.59 -20.08
N LEU A 317 14.22 18.87 -19.65
CA LEU A 317 15.63 19.21 -19.92
C LEU A 317 15.95 19.15 -21.42
N ALA A 318 15.22 18.32 -22.15
CA ALA A 318 15.41 18.07 -23.58
C ALA A 318 14.72 19.11 -24.49
N VAL A 319 13.85 19.97 -23.95
CA VAL A 319 13.00 20.87 -24.73
C VAL A 319 13.27 22.35 -24.36
N GLY A 320 13.17 23.26 -25.34
CA GLY A 320 13.15 24.72 -25.12
C GLY A 320 14.15 25.55 -25.95
N HIS A 321 13.96 26.88 -25.97
CA HIS A 321 14.81 27.82 -26.72
C HIS A 321 16.28 27.89 -26.23
N HIS A 322 16.56 27.39 -25.03
CA HIS A 322 17.90 27.27 -24.45
C HIS A 322 18.33 25.80 -24.32
N LEU A 323 18.25 25.08 -25.44
CA LEU A 323 18.61 23.66 -25.54
C LEU A 323 20.02 23.36 -25.01
N ASP A 324 20.94 24.31 -25.12
CA ASP A 324 22.34 24.11 -24.76
C ASP A 324 22.53 23.85 -23.26
N TYR A 325 21.77 24.54 -22.39
CA TYR A 325 21.85 24.31 -20.94
C TYR A 325 21.26 22.95 -20.54
N GLY A 326 20.18 22.55 -21.18
CA GLY A 326 19.55 21.25 -20.92
C GLY A 326 20.46 20.09 -21.31
N LYS A 327 21.14 20.20 -22.46
CA LYS A 327 22.16 19.23 -22.90
C LYS A 327 23.33 19.17 -21.93
N GLU A 328 23.84 20.32 -21.49
CA GLU A 328 24.94 20.40 -20.51
C GLU A 328 24.59 19.68 -19.20
N ALA A 329 23.35 19.85 -18.70
CA ALA A 329 22.87 19.12 -17.53
C ALA A 329 22.83 17.60 -17.77
N ILE A 330 22.28 17.16 -18.91
CA ILE A 330 22.20 15.73 -19.28
C ILE A 330 23.60 15.10 -19.39
N GLU A 331 24.54 15.78 -20.04
CA GLU A 331 25.94 15.34 -20.18
C GLU A 331 26.61 15.22 -18.80
N THR A 332 26.38 16.20 -17.92
CA THR A 332 26.89 16.19 -16.54
C THR A 332 26.33 15.00 -15.75
N ILE A 333 25.03 14.72 -15.86
CA ILE A 333 24.38 13.58 -15.23
C ILE A 333 24.99 12.26 -15.74
N LEU A 334 25.09 12.09 -17.07
CA LEU A 334 25.65 10.88 -17.67
C LEU A 334 27.10 10.64 -17.26
N ALA A 335 27.93 11.69 -17.25
CA ALA A 335 29.32 11.60 -16.81
C ALA A 335 29.41 11.22 -15.33
N HIS A 336 28.54 11.78 -14.48
CA HIS A 336 28.54 11.46 -13.06
C HIS A 336 28.07 10.02 -12.78
N MET A 337 27.05 9.53 -13.49
CA MET A 337 26.59 8.13 -13.43
C MET A 337 27.71 7.13 -13.80
N GLU A 338 28.57 7.49 -14.76
CA GLU A 338 29.69 6.65 -15.18
C GLU A 338 30.83 6.65 -14.14
N ASN A 339 31.13 7.81 -13.57
CA ASN A 339 32.28 7.99 -12.66
C ASN A 339 31.99 7.51 -11.22
N HIS A 340 30.73 7.51 -10.78
CA HIS A 340 30.33 7.20 -9.40
C HIS A 340 29.40 5.97 -9.33
N ARG A 341 29.73 4.94 -10.10
CA ARG A 341 28.95 3.69 -10.16
C ARG A 341 28.84 3.04 -8.78
N GLY A 342 27.61 2.74 -8.38
CA GLY A 342 27.32 2.12 -7.07
C GLY A 342 27.31 3.12 -5.91
N GLU A 343 27.52 4.41 -6.16
CA GLU A 343 27.42 5.45 -5.14
C GLU A 343 26.10 6.21 -5.23
N ILE A 344 25.46 6.25 -6.41
CA ILE A 344 24.22 7.00 -6.64
C ILE A 344 23.26 6.20 -7.51
N ALA A 345 21.97 6.27 -7.18
CA ALA A 345 20.89 5.89 -8.08
C ALA A 345 20.28 7.14 -8.71
N VAL A 346 19.94 7.08 -9.99
CA VAL A 346 19.29 8.20 -10.70
C VAL A 346 17.96 7.69 -11.21
N VAL A 347 16.88 8.37 -10.85
CA VAL A 347 15.52 8.04 -11.28
C VAL A 347 14.99 9.23 -12.05
N VAL A 348 14.67 9.01 -13.33
CA VAL A 348 14.05 10.03 -14.19
C VAL A 348 12.57 9.73 -14.35
N ALA A 349 11.72 10.73 -14.17
CA ALA A 349 10.27 10.58 -14.21
C ALA A 349 9.60 11.47 -15.26
N GLY A 350 8.45 11.03 -15.77
CA GLY A 350 7.62 11.85 -16.65
C GLY A 350 6.49 11.09 -17.33
N TYR A 351 5.84 11.76 -18.28
CA TYR A 351 4.79 11.16 -19.10
C TYR A 351 5.38 10.10 -20.06
N PRO A 352 4.69 8.98 -20.30
CA PRO A 352 5.21 7.87 -21.10
C PRO A 352 5.77 8.29 -22.48
N ASP A 353 5.00 9.02 -23.27
CA ASP A 353 5.40 9.43 -24.62
C ASP A 353 6.61 10.38 -24.59
N LYS A 354 6.59 11.36 -23.68
CA LYS A 354 7.68 12.33 -23.55
C LYS A 354 8.98 11.69 -23.05
N MET A 355 8.88 10.68 -22.18
CA MET A 355 10.05 9.93 -21.69
C MET A 355 10.64 9.05 -22.78
N LYS A 356 9.81 8.49 -23.67
CA LYS A 356 10.28 7.75 -24.84
C LYS A 356 11.13 8.65 -25.75
N ASP A 357 10.65 9.86 -26.03
CA ASP A 357 11.39 10.84 -26.83
C ASP A 357 12.69 11.27 -26.13
N PHE A 358 12.63 11.55 -24.82
CA PHE A 358 13.80 11.91 -24.01
C PHE A 358 14.91 10.85 -24.06
N LEU A 359 14.56 9.57 -23.91
CA LEU A 359 15.54 8.48 -23.97
C LEU A 359 16.12 8.29 -25.38
N ALA A 360 15.33 8.55 -26.43
CA ALA A 360 15.76 8.43 -27.82
C ALA A 360 16.73 9.55 -28.24
N MET A 361 16.79 10.67 -27.52
CA MET A 361 17.64 11.81 -27.86
C MET A 361 19.13 11.54 -27.72
N ASN A 362 19.53 10.63 -26.82
CA ASN A 362 20.94 10.31 -26.61
C ASN A 362 21.08 8.80 -26.34
N PRO A 363 21.82 8.05 -27.17
CA PRO A 363 22.11 6.63 -26.92
C PRO A 363 22.74 6.35 -25.54
N GLY A 364 23.44 7.33 -24.97
CA GLY A 364 23.94 7.29 -23.60
C GLY A 364 22.81 7.12 -22.58
N LEU A 365 21.69 7.85 -22.71
CA LEU A 365 20.54 7.69 -21.81
C LEU A 365 19.96 6.29 -21.92
N ALA A 366 19.62 5.84 -23.13
CA ALA A 366 19.03 4.52 -23.36
C ALA A 366 19.91 3.36 -22.85
N SER A 367 21.24 3.51 -22.88
CA SER A 367 22.17 2.46 -22.41
C SER A 367 22.39 2.44 -20.89
N ARG A 368 22.19 3.57 -20.18
CA ARG A 368 22.33 3.64 -18.72
C ARG A 368 21.03 3.39 -17.97
N PHE A 369 19.90 3.67 -18.63
CA PHE A 369 18.55 3.46 -18.10
C PHE A 369 17.94 2.20 -18.74
N ASP A 370 18.30 1.04 -18.22
CA ASP A 370 17.88 -0.29 -18.69
C ASP A 370 16.50 -0.73 -18.17
N HIS A 371 16.02 -0.12 -17.08
CA HIS A 371 14.75 -0.47 -16.45
C HIS A 371 13.74 0.69 -16.48
N THR A 372 12.56 0.42 -17.06
CA THR A 372 11.42 1.34 -17.04
C THR A 372 10.29 0.77 -16.20
N LEU A 373 9.87 1.51 -15.17
CA LEU A 373 8.70 1.23 -14.36
C LEU A 373 7.51 2.07 -14.86
N GLN A 374 6.44 1.38 -15.20
CA GLN A 374 5.17 2.00 -15.59
C GLN A 374 4.25 2.13 -14.39
N PHE A 375 3.70 3.33 -14.22
CA PHE A 375 2.76 3.72 -13.19
C PHE A 375 1.42 4.01 -13.86
N PRO A 376 0.55 2.98 -14.01
CA PRO A 376 -0.75 3.15 -14.64
C PRO A 376 -1.65 4.08 -13.81
N ASP A 377 -2.68 4.62 -14.46
CA ASP A 377 -3.75 5.31 -13.75
C ASP A 377 -4.49 4.34 -12.84
N PHE A 378 -4.95 4.85 -11.69
CA PHE A 378 -5.77 4.06 -10.77
C PHE A 378 -7.14 3.79 -11.38
N SER A 379 -7.60 2.55 -11.20
CA SER A 379 -9.00 2.15 -11.42
C SER A 379 -9.96 2.93 -10.53
N ASN A 380 -11.26 2.85 -10.80
CA ASN A 380 -12.26 3.56 -10.00
C ASN A 380 -12.23 3.08 -8.54
N GLU A 381 -12.13 1.78 -8.34
CA GLU A 381 -12.05 1.14 -7.03
C GLU A 381 -10.76 1.55 -6.30
N GLU A 382 -9.60 1.56 -6.97
CA GLU A 382 -8.35 2.04 -6.37
C GLU A 382 -8.40 3.53 -5.99
N LEU A 383 -9.09 4.38 -6.74
CA LEU A 383 -9.27 5.79 -6.36
C LEU A 383 -10.16 5.96 -5.12
N VAL A 384 -11.16 5.08 -4.93
CA VAL A 384 -11.97 5.05 -3.69
C VAL A 384 -11.08 4.66 -2.51
N GLU A 385 -10.25 3.64 -2.67
CA GLU A 385 -9.29 3.22 -1.63
C GLU A 385 -8.28 4.33 -1.30
N VAL A 386 -7.81 5.07 -2.30
CA VAL A 386 -6.94 6.25 -2.10
C VAL A 386 -7.65 7.34 -1.28
N PHE A 387 -8.95 7.57 -1.50
CA PHE A 387 -9.71 8.54 -0.69
C PHE A 387 -9.82 8.08 0.77
N GLU A 388 -10.11 6.80 0.98
CA GLU A 388 -10.20 6.21 2.31
C GLU A 388 -8.86 6.26 3.05
N LEU A 389 -7.75 6.12 2.32
CA LEU A 389 -6.41 6.33 2.86
C LEU A 389 -6.20 7.78 3.32
N PHE A 390 -6.60 8.78 2.53
CA PHE A 390 -6.57 10.18 2.96
C PHE A 390 -7.42 10.43 4.20
N ALA A 391 -8.64 9.88 4.22
CA ALA A 391 -9.55 10.00 5.35
C ALA A 391 -8.96 9.38 6.61
N SER A 392 -8.50 8.13 6.55
CA SER A 392 -7.92 7.43 7.69
C SER A 392 -6.64 8.12 8.21
N ALA A 393 -5.84 8.73 7.33
CA ALA A 393 -4.63 9.45 7.75
C ALA A 393 -4.93 10.74 8.53
N HIS A 394 -6.15 11.25 8.43
CA HIS A 394 -6.63 12.46 9.13
C HIS A 394 -7.75 12.12 10.13
N ASP A 395 -7.79 10.87 10.61
CA ASP A 395 -8.77 10.39 11.60
C ASP A 395 -10.25 10.48 11.16
N TYR A 396 -10.52 10.54 9.85
CA TYR A 396 -11.86 10.48 9.28
C TYR A 396 -12.28 9.05 8.96
N VAL A 397 -13.57 8.76 9.17
CA VAL A 397 -14.22 7.49 8.84
C VAL A 397 -15.25 7.73 7.74
N VAL A 398 -15.06 7.08 6.58
CA VAL A 398 -16.00 7.14 5.46
C VAL A 398 -17.14 6.17 5.71
N THR A 399 -18.36 6.68 5.84
CA THR A 399 -19.54 5.82 6.03
C THR A 399 -19.81 4.95 4.80
N PRO A 400 -20.47 3.78 4.92
CA PRO A 400 -20.80 2.94 3.77
C PRO A 400 -21.60 3.66 2.68
N ALA A 401 -22.50 4.56 3.07
CA ALA A 401 -23.27 5.39 2.15
C ALA A 401 -22.37 6.42 1.42
N ALA A 402 -21.45 7.06 2.14
CA ALA A 402 -20.46 7.97 1.55
C ALA A 402 -19.54 7.24 0.57
N ARG A 403 -19.08 6.02 0.90
CA ARG A 403 -18.26 5.19 0.01
C ARG A 403 -18.99 4.88 -1.30
N GLN A 404 -20.28 4.53 -1.23
CA GLN A 404 -21.09 4.29 -2.44
C GLN A 404 -21.26 5.57 -3.28
N HIS A 405 -21.50 6.70 -2.63
CA HIS A 405 -21.60 8.00 -3.30
C HIS A 405 -20.28 8.39 -3.99
N LEU A 406 -19.16 8.25 -3.28
CA LEU A 406 -17.81 8.46 -3.80
C LEU A 406 -17.53 7.56 -5.02
N ALA A 407 -17.86 6.27 -4.95
CA ALA A 407 -17.68 5.36 -6.08
C ALA A 407 -18.49 5.79 -7.31
N ALA A 408 -19.72 6.29 -7.12
CA ALA A 408 -20.53 6.84 -8.21
C ALA A 408 -19.96 8.15 -8.78
N LEU A 409 -19.37 9.00 -7.93
CA LEU A 409 -18.70 10.23 -8.34
C LEU A 409 -17.45 9.94 -9.17
N VAL A 410 -16.55 9.07 -8.66
CA VAL A 410 -15.29 8.69 -9.32
C VAL A 410 -15.53 8.03 -10.68
N ARG A 411 -16.57 7.20 -10.81
CA ARG A 411 -16.94 6.56 -12.09
C ARG A 411 -17.25 7.55 -13.22
N ARG A 412 -17.60 8.79 -12.89
CA ARG A 412 -17.96 9.84 -13.84
C ARG A 412 -16.80 10.76 -14.18
N TRP A 413 -15.65 10.60 -13.53
CA TRP A 413 -14.49 11.45 -13.80
C TRP A 413 -13.93 11.22 -15.21
N PRO A 414 -13.64 12.31 -15.95
CA PRO A 414 -13.05 12.20 -17.28
C PRO A 414 -11.64 11.63 -17.17
N ARG A 415 -11.39 10.49 -17.82
CA ARG A 415 -10.07 9.86 -17.92
C ARG A 415 -9.30 10.46 -19.09
N SER A 416 -8.80 11.68 -18.90
CA SER A 416 -7.96 12.35 -19.89
C SER A 416 -6.51 11.84 -19.84
N ALA A 417 -5.72 12.12 -20.89
CA ALA A 417 -4.31 11.76 -20.95
C ALA A 417 -3.43 12.46 -19.88
N THR A 418 -3.99 13.42 -19.14
CA THR A 418 -3.31 14.17 -18.07
C THR A 418 -4.05 14.04 -16.75
N PHE A 419 -4.87 13.00 -16.58
CA PHE A 419 -5.63 12.77 -15.35
C PHE A 419 -4.68 12.64 -14.15
N ALA A 420 -4.94 13.41 -13.08
CA ALA A 420 -3.98 13.57 -11.98
C ALA A 420 -4.15 12.59 -10.80
N ASN A 421 -4.97 11.55 -10.97
CA ASN A 421 -5.08 10.41 -10.05
C ASN A 421 -5.25 10.82 -8.57
N ALA A 422 -4.34 10.41 -7.68
CA ALA A 422 -4.42 10.72 -6.25
C ALA A 422 -4.43 12.23 -5.96
N ARG A 423 -3.95 13.09 -6.88
CA ARG A 423 -4.06 14.55 -6.72
C ARG A 423 -5.51 15.03 -6.89
N GLU A 424 -6.28 14.43 -7.80
CA GLU A 424 -7.72 14.71 -7.93
C GLU A 424 -8.48 14.20 -6.70
N VAL A 425 -8.11 13.02 -6.20
CA VAL A 425 -8.71 12.45 -4.98
C VAL A 425 -8.42 13.32 -3.76
N ARG A 426 -7.18 13.81 -3.61
CA ARG A 426 -6.82 14.75 -2.54
C ARG A 426 -7.64 16.03 -2.65
N LYS A 427 -7.79 16.58 -3.86
CA LYS A 427 -8.59 17.78 -4.07
C LYS A 427 -10.03 17.54 -3.61
N LEU A 428 -10.64 16.43 -4.03
CA LEU A 428 -11.97 16.04 -3.56
C LEU A 428 -12.01 15.88 -2.04
N PHE A 429 -11.02 15.24 -1.43
CA PHE A 429 -10.94 15.06 0.02
C PHE A 429 -10.92 16.41 0.75
N ASN A 430 -10.10 17.36 0.28
CA ASN A 430 -10.05 18.71 0.83
C ASN A 430 -11.41 19.43 0.69
N ASP A 431 -12.07 19.31 -0.47
CA ASP A 431 -13.40 19.87 -0.69
C ASP A 431 -14.43 19.27 0.28
N VAL A 432 -14.36 17.96 0.53
CA VAL A 432 -15.22 17.23 1.47
C VAL A 432 -14.97 17.67 2.92
N VAL A 433 -13.70 17.82 3.33
CA VAL A 433 -13.34 18.30 4.67
C VAL A 433 -13.84 19.73 4.89
N MET A 434 -13.77 20.59 3.87
CA MET A 434 -14.30 21.95 3.94
C MET A 434 -15.83 21.96 4.14
N LEU A 435 -16.57 21.15 3.38
CA LEU A 435 -18.02 21.03 3.51
C LEU A 435 -18.43 20.38 4.84
N HIS A 436 -17.71 19.36 5.28
CA HIS A 436 -17.90 18.74 6.59
C HIS A 436 -17.70 19.75 7.72
N SER A 437 -16.63 20.55 7.66
CA SER A 437 -16.35 21.59 8.66
C SER A 437 -17.48 22.63 8.75
N ALA A 438 -18.01 23.08 7.61
CA ALA A 438 -19.15 23.98 7.58
C ALA A 438 -20.40 23.34 8.20
N ALA A 439 -20.71 22.09 7.83
CA ALA A 439 -21.86 21.35 8.35
C ALA A 439 -21.79 21.12 9.86
N VAL A 440 -20.59 20.85 10.40
CA VAL A 440 -20.37 20.69 11.84
C VAL A 440 -20.66 22.00 12.60
N VAL A 441 -20.17 23.13 12.09
CA VAL A 441 -20.35 24.44 12.72
C VAL A 441 -21.81 24.89 12.66
N GLU A 442 -22.45 24.80 11.50
CA GLU A 442 -23.85 25.20 11.30
C GLU A 442 -24.85 24.27 12.03
N GLY A 443 -24.50 22.99 12.18
CA GLY A 443 -25.31 21.98 12.85
C GLY A 443 -25.29 22.06 14.38
N GLY A 444 -24.49 22.96 14.98
CA GLY A 444 -24.44 23.19 16.43
C GLY A 444 -24.00 21.96 17.26
N MET A 445 -23.28 21.01 16.66
CA MET A 445 -22.95 19.74 17.32
C MET A 445 -21.79 19.88 18.33
N SER A 446 -21.97 19.29 19.50
CA SER A 446 -20.93 19.13 20.54
C SER A 446 -19.96 17.99 20.21
N LEU A 447 -18.70 18.11 20.66
CA LEU A 447 -17.64 17.08 20.66
C LEU A 447 -18.18 15.63 20.70
N GLY A 448 -18.18 14.94 19.56
CA GLY A 448 -18.76 13.59 19.36
C GLY A 448 -18.48 13.00 17.96
N THR A 449 -19.13 11.89 17.60
CA THR A 449 -18.92 11.12 16.34
C THR A 449 -19.08 11.93 15.05
N GLY A 450 -19.85 13.03 15.08
CA GLY A 450 -20.02 13.93 13.93
C GLY A 450 -18.73 14.63 13.48
N LEU A 451 -17.68 14.66 14.31
CA LEU A 451 -16.38 15.27 13.95
C LEU A 451 -15.53 14.40 13.02
N VAL A 452 -15.76 13.09 12.99
CA VAL A 452 -14.91 12.13 12.28
C VAL A 452 -15.63 11.45 11.11
N GLU A 453 -16.96 11.48 11.07
CA GLU A 453 -17.72 10.76 10.05
C GLU A 453 -17.96 11.58 8.77
N ILE A 454 -17.56 11.02 7.63
CA ILE A 454 -17.89 11.54 6.31
C ILE A 454 -19.18 10.87 5.80
N HIS A 455 -20.19 11.70 5.55
CA HIS A 455 -21.50 11.34 5.02
C HIS A 455 -21.67 11.84 3.58
N PRO A 456 -22.63 11.29 2.79
CA PRO A 456 -22.87 11.73 1.42
C PRO A 456 -23.13 13.24 1.26
N CYS A 457 -23.72 13.88 2.26
CA CYS A 457 -23.98 15.33 2.25
C CYS A 457 -22.72 16.21 2.31
N HIS A 458 -21.56 15.64 2.63
CA HIS A 458 -20.29 16.37 2.66
C HIS A 458 -19.60 16.37 1.29
N PHE A 459 -20.16 15.71 0.27
CA PHE A 459 -19.60 15.73 -1.08
C PHE A 459 -20.16 16.92 -1.88
N PRO A 460 -19.34 17.57 -2.72
CA PRO A 460 -19.78 18.70 -3.52
C PRO A 460 -20.87 18.28 -4.53
N GLU A 461 -21.88 19.14 -4.71
CA GLU A 461 -22.92 18.93 -5.72
C GLU A 461 -22.35 18.99 -7.16
N GLU A 462 -22.99 18.24 -8.06
CA GLU A 462 -22.46 17.86 -9.39
C GLU A 462 -22.10 19.01 -10.34
N ASN A 463 -22.56 20.24 -10.07
CA ASN A 463 -22.29 21.41 -10.91
C ASN A 463 -20.88 22.00 -10.75
N GLY A 464 -20.05 21.48 -9.83
CA GLY A 464 -18.69 21.97 -9.60
C GLY A 464 -17.57 21.22 -10.36
N LEU A 465 -17.85 20.06 -10.94
CA LEU A 465 -16.81 19.15 -11.48
C LEU A 465 -16.60 19.26 -12.99
N VAL A 466 -17.42 20.05 -13.70
CA VAL A 466 -17.28 20.27 -15.15
C VAL A 466 -16.64 21.64 -15.41
N GLY A 467 -15.31 21.67 -15.31
CA GLY A 467 -14.43 22.65 -15.96
C GLY A 467 -14.57 24.13 -15.55
N ALA A 468 -13.59 24.64 -14.80
CA ALA A 468 -13.18 26.03 -14.96
C ALA A 468 -11.75 26.25 -14.45
N GLY A 469 -10.81 26.41 -15.39
CA GLY A 469 -9.75 27.38 -15.16
C GLY A 469 -10.39 28.76 -15.08
N SER A 470 -10.82 29.18 -13.89
CA SER A 470 -11.02 30.58 -13.55
C SER A 470 -11.11 30.72 -12.04
N SER A 471 -10.24 31.60 -11.53
CA SER A 471 -10.25 32.13 -10.17
C SER A 471 -11.69 32.43 -9.70
N ARG A 472 -12.18 31.72 -8.69
CA ARG A 472 -13.25 32.24 -7.83
C ARG A 472 -12.62 32.98 -6.66
N ARG A 473 -12.50 34.31 -6.82
CA ARG A 473 -12.37 35.23 -5.67
C ARG A 473 -13.67 35.15 -4.88
N PHE A 474 -13.59 34.68 -3.64
CA PHE A 474 -14.61 35.02 -2.64
C PHE A 474 -14.37 36.47 -2.23
N GLY A 475 -15.28 37.36 -2.61
CA GLY A 475 -15.35 38.71 -2.07
C GLY A 475 -16.11 38.66 -0.75
N TYR A 476 -15.47 39.10 0.33
CA TYR A 476 -16.15 39.45 1.57
C TYR A 476 -16.68 40.89 1.44
N VAL A 477 -17.92 41.11 1.87
CA VAL A 477 -18.44 42.44 2.21
C VAL A 477 -18.08 42.72 3.66
#